data_AF-S0AT98-F1
#
_entry.id   AF-S0AT98-F1
#
_cell.length_a   1.000
_cell.length_b   1.000
_cell.length_c   1.000
_cell.angle_alpha   90.00
_cell.angle_beta   90.00
_cell.angle_gamma   90.00
#
_symmetry.space_group_name_H-M   'P 1'
#
loop_
_entity.id
_entity.type
_entity.pdbx_description
1 polymer ?
#
loop_
_entity_poly.entity_id
_entity_poly.type
_entity_poly.pdbx_seq_one_letter_code
_entity_poly.pdbx_strand_id
1 'polypeptide(L)'
;MIEFPKFQCMVSRNEEDYDSGIQMYFMKEYDLAELLNRLMKVDEPRMEEYKKMVEFIKSLENYIITGEKAADFSFLEKMEGERGWANDYKILSSENRAAHVAFRACRKTIEVMYYYRLVSRKEGFSGRFNAENFRAFLLMRDILYKRSSDLLKN
;
A
#
# COMPACT_ATOMS: atom_id res chain seq x y z
N MET A 1 -21.56 8.37 -32.00
CA MET A 1 -21.38 8.23 -30.54
C MET A 1 -20.08 8.92 -30.18
N ILE A 2 -20.06 9.73 -29.13
CA ILE A 2 -18.83 10.35 -28.61
C ILE A 2 -18.13 9.26 -27.79
N GLU A 3 -16.89 8.94 -28.15
CA GLU A 3 -16.08 7.98 -27.41
C GLU A 3 -15.75 8.54 -26.02
N PHE A 4 -15.76 7.68 -24.99
CA PHE A 4 -15.45 8.11 -23.64
C PHE A 4 -13.96 8.48 -23.54
N PRO A 5 -13.58 9.54 -22.80
CA PRO A 5 -12.18 9.94 -22.67
C PRO A 5 -11.31 8.83 -22.06
N LYS A 6 -10.08 8.72 -22.54
CA LYS A 6 -9.04 7.80 -22.03
C LYS A 6 -7.88 8.60 -21.43
N PHE A 7 -6.92 7.92 -20.80
CA PHE A 7 -5.69 8.55 -20.33
C PHE A 7 -4.45 7.86 -20.92
N GLN A 8 -3.38 8.62 -21.09
CA GLN A 8 -2.08 8.10 -21.50
C GLN A 8 -1.43 7.33 -20.33
N CYS A 9 -1.32 6.01 -20.44
CA CYS A 9 -0.68 5.20 -19.41
C CYS A 9 0.85 5.22 -19.59
N MET A 10 1.57 5.63 -18.53
CA MET A 10 3.03 5.70 -18.55
C MET A 10 3.70 4.32 -18.58
N VAL A 11 3.00 3.28 -18.14
CA VAL A 11 3.51 1.89 -18.07
C VAL A 11 3.37 1.20 -19.43
N SER A 12 2.15 1.16 -19.99
CA SER A 12 1.89 0.50 -21.28
C SER A 12 2.22 1.38 -22.50
N ARG A 13 2.38 2.70 -22.30
CA ARG A 13 2.51 3.73 -23.35
C ARG A 13 1.31 3.81 -24.30
N ASN A 14 0.20 3.20 -23.93
CA ASN A 14 -1.07 3.23 -24.68
C ASN A 14 -2.11 4.08 -23.94
N GLU A 15 -3.21 4.39 -24.62
CA GLU A 15 -4.41 4.94 -23.99
C GLU A 15 -5.18 3.85 -23.25
N GLU A 16 -5.55 4.12 -22.01
CA GLU A 16 -6.32 3.21 -21.14
C GLU A 16 -7.61 3.88 -20.65
N ASP A 17 -8.63 3.07 -20.40
CA ASP A 17 -9.90 3.54 -19.82
C ASP A 17 -9.72 3.94 -18.34
N TYR A 18 -10.50 4.91 -17.86
CA TYR A 18 -10.42 5.39 -16.46
C TYR A 18 -10.87 4.36 -15.41
N ASP A 19 -11.58 3.31 -15.81
CA ASP A 19 -11.88 2.15 -14.96
C ASP A 19 -10.77 1.08 -14.98
N SER A 20 -9.65 1.35 -15.65
CA SER A 20 -8.49 0.47 -15.66
C SER A 20 -7.93 0.30 -14.24
N GLY A 21 -7.64 -0.96 -13.90
CA GLY A 21 -7.04 -1.30 -12.61
C GLY A 21 -5.72 -0.61 -12.31
N ILE A 22 -4.97 -0.14 -13.33
CA ILE A 22 -3.68 0.54 -13.13
C ILE A 22 -3.86 1.94 -12.52
N GLN A 23 -4.86 2.70 -12.98
CA GLN A 23 -5.18 4.00 -12.39
C GLN A 23 -5.60 3.83 -10.93
N MET A 24 -6.48 2.85 -10.69
CA MET A 24 -6.95 2.55 -9.33
C MET A 24 -5.82 2.06 -8.43
N TYR A 25 -4.88 1.28 -8.95
CA TYR A 25 -3.68 0.85 -8.22
C TYR A 25 -2.90 2.06 -7.68
N PHE A 26 -2.48 2.99 -8.54
CA PHE A 26 -1.71 4.17 -8.13
C PHE A 26 -2.50 5.07 -7.17
N MET A 27 -3.80 5.26 -7.40
CA MET A 27 -4.63 6.02 -6.46
C MET A 27 -4.65 5.40 -5.06
N LYS A 28 -4.76 4.07 -4.94
CA LYS A 28 -4.74 3.40 -3.63
C LYS A 28 -3.35 3.39 -3.00
N GLU A 29 -2.32 3.38 -3.82
CA GLU A 29 -0.93 3.54 -3.38
C GLU A 29 -0.70 4.92 -2.76
N TYR A 30 -1.18 5.99 -3.38
CA TYR A 30 -1.11 7.35 -2.83
C TYR A 30 -1.92 7.50 -1.54
N ASP A 31 -3.14 6.93 -1.47
CA ASP A 31 -3.93 6.87 -0.23
C ASP A 31 -3.15 6.20 0.91
N LEU A 32 -2.43 5.11 0.63
CA LEU A 32 -1.62 4.40 1.62
C LEU A 32 -0.43 5.25 2.08
N ALA A 33 0.31 5.86 1.14
CA ALA A 33 1.43 6.73 1.47
C ALA A 33 0.98 7.93 2.32
N GLU A 34 -0.18 8.51 2.03
CA GLU A 34 -0.76 9.58 2.85
C GLU A 34 -1.04 9.11 4.29
N LEU A 35 -1.60 7.92 4.46
CA LEU A 35 -1.87 7.36 5.79
C LEU A 35 -0.59 7.08 6.58
N LEU A 36 0.46 6.58 5.92
CA LEU A 36 1.78 6.38 6.52
C LEU A 36 2.42 7.71 6.94
N ASN A 37 2.32 8.75 6.10
CA ASN A 37 2.76 10.11 6.45
C ASN A 37 1.98 10.70 7.63
N ARG A 38 0.69 10.37 7.78
CA ARG A 38 -0.09 10.75 8.96
C ARG A 38 0.40 10.02 10.21
N LEU A 39 0.74 8.73 10.10
CA LEU A 39 1.28 7.95 11.21
C LEU A 39 2.60 8.50 11.76
N MET A 40 3.46 9.03 10.90
CA MET A 40 4.68 9.73 11.35
C MET A 40 4.42 10.84 12.39
N LYS A 41 3.23 11.46 12.35
CA LYS A 41 2.85 12.55 13.25
C LYS A 41 2.08 12.10 14.49
N VAL A 42 1.30 11.02 14.37
CA VAL A 42 0.42 10.54 15.45
C VAL A 42 1.01 9.34 16.21
N ASP A 43 2.08 8.76 15.68
CA ASP A 43 2.83 7.64 16.26
C ASP A 43 4.35 7.86 16.08
N GLU A 44 4.83 8.98 16.61
CA GLU A 44 6.20 9.46 16.50
C GLU A 44 7.28 8.41 16.85
N PRO A 45 7.13 7.55 17.89
CA PRO A 45 8.15 6.55 18.22
C PRO A 45 8.46 5.56 17.09
N ARG A 46 7.55 5.42 16.11
CA ARG A 46 7.66 4.52 14.95
C ARG A 46 7.84 5.27 13.62
N MET A 47 8.06 6.59 13.67
CA MET A 47 8.15 7.46 12.49
C MET A 47 9.09 6.93 11.40
N GLU A 48 10.31 6.52 11.76
CA GLU A 48 11.31 6.04 10.81
C GLU A 48 10.87 4.76 10.07
N GLU A 49 10.03 3.93 10.70
CA GLU A 49 9.49 2.74 10.07
C GLU A 49 8.49 3.12 8.97
N TYR A 50 7.57 4.05 9.26
CA TYR A 50 6.61 4.56 8.29
C TYR A 50 7.30 5.27 7.13
N LYS A 51 8.38 6.00 7.41
CA LYS A 51 9.15 6.70 6.39
C LYS A 51 9.76 5.72 5.40
N LYS A 52 10.38 4.65 5.87
CA LYS A 52 10.92 3.58 5.02
C LYS A 52 9.83 2.89 4.19
N MET A 53 8.62 2.71 4.75
CA MET A 53 7.49 2.19 3.98
C MET A 53 7.10 3.12 2.83
N VAL A 54 7.03 4.44 3.06
CA VAL A 54 6.73 5.43 2.01
C VAL A 54 7.82 5.47 0.96
N GLU A 55 9.09 5.42 1.36
CA GLU A 55 10.24 5.38 0.44
C GLU A 55 10.22 4.12 -0.43
N PHE A 56 9.89 2.97 0.15
CA PHE A 56 9.71 1.73 -0.62
C PHE A 56 8.57 1.84 -1.63
N ILE A 57 7.39 2.34 -1.20
CA ILE A 57 6.23 2.55 -2.07
C ILE A 57 6.63 3.40 -3.28
N LYS A 58 7.24 4.57 -3.03
CA LYS A 58 7.73 5.45 -4.10
C LYS A 58 8.74 4.76 -5.03
N SER A 59 9.64 3.94 -4.47
CA SER A 59 10.60 3.19 -5.28
C SER A 59 9.94 2.12 -6.13
N LEU A 60 8.87 1.49 -5.63
CA LEU A 60 8.11 0.48 -6.35
C LEU A 60 7.27 1.10 -7.47
N GLU A 61 6.66 2.26 -7.23
CA GLU A 61 6.01 3.06 -8.27
C GLU A 61 6.98 3.35 -9.43
N ASN A 62 8.18 3.83 -9.11
CA ASN A 62 9.23 4.07 -10.12
C ASN A 62 9.56 2.79 -10.89
N TYR A 63 9.75 1.65 -10.22
CA TYR A 63 9.97 0.36 -10.90
C TYR A 63 8.81 -0.01 -11.84
N ILE A 64 7.57 0.20 -11.42
CA ILE A 64 6.41 -0.12 -12.25
C ILE A 64 6.38 0.74 -13.50
N ILE A 65 6.71 2.03 -13.38
CA ILE A 65 6.67 3.01 -14.48
C ILE A 65 7.88 2.85 -15.43
N THR A 66 9.10 2.84 -14.88
CA THR A 66 10.34 2.92 -15.67
C THR A 66 10.98 1.55 -15.88
N GLY A 67 10.76 0.64 -14.94
CA GLY A 67 11.44 -0.65 -14.88
C GLY A 67 12.74 -0.68 -14.13
N GLU A 68 13.17 0.43 -13.56
CA GLU A 68 14.34 0.52 -12.69
C GLU A 68 14.12 -0.31 -11.43
N LYS A 69 15.15 -1.04 -10.98
CA LYS A 69 15.06 -1.96 -9.85
C LYS A 69 14.44 -1.28 -8.61
N ALA A 70 13.39 -1.88 -8.07
CA ALA A 70 12.78 -1.43 -6.81
C ALA A 70 13.77 -1.57 -5.64
N ALA A 71 13.63 -0.69 -4.65
CA ALA A 71 14.37 -0.77 -3.40
C ALA A 71 14.10 -2.09 -2.67
N ASP A 72 15.11 -2.56 -1.94
CA ASP A 72 14.98 -3.73 -1.06
C ASP A 72 13.96 -3.46 0.07
N PHE A 73 13.17 -4.47 0.40
CA PHE A 73 12.18 -4.41 1.48
C PHE A 73 12.52 -5.31 2.67
N SER A 74 13.75 -5.84 2.77
CA SER A 74 14.18 -6.68 3.90
C SER A 74 14.00 -6.02 5.28
N PHE A 75 13.92 -4.68 5.33
CA PHE A 75 13.60 -3.97 6.58
C PHE A 75 12.21 -4.35 7.13
N LEU A 76 11.24 -4.65 6.27
CA LEU A 76 9.90 -5.10 6.68
C LEU A 76 9.94 -6.48 7.33
N GLU A 77 10.85 -7.36 6.88
CA GLU A 77 10.98 -8.71 7.45
C GLU A 77 11.48 -8.70 8.90
N LYS A 78 12.12 -7.60 9.31
CA LYS A 78 12.63 -7.40 10.68
C LYS A 78 11.58 -6.83 11.63
N MET A 79 10.42 -6.44 11.11
CA MET A 79 9.35 -5.82 11.88
C MET A 79 8.34 -6.87 12.33
N GLU A 80 7.84 -6.73 13.56
CA GLU A 80 6.78 -7.60 14.05
C GLU A 80 5.45 -7.31 13.34
N GLY A 81 4.83 -8.36 12.82
CA GLY A 81 3.49 -8.32 12.25
C GLY A 81 2.60 -9.38 12.88
N GLU A 82 1.29 -9.19 12.77
CA GLU A 82 0.28 -10.12 13.28
C GLU A 82 -0.71 -10.46 12.17
N ARG A 83 -0.93 -11.76 12.00
CA ARG A 83 -1.91 -12.28 11.05
C ARG A 83 -3.27 -12.39 11.73
N GLY A 84 -4.32 -12.07 10.98
CA GLY A 84 -5.70 -12.18 11.45
C GLY A 84 -6.22 -10.90 12.09
N TRP A 85 -7.54 -10.78 12.18
CA TRP A 85 -8.24 -9.52 12.50
C TRP A 85 -9.07 -9.64 13.79
N ALA A 86 -8.47 -10.18 14.85
CA ALA A 86 -9.17 -10.49 16.10
C ALA A 86 -9.64 -9.26 16.91
N ASN A 87 -9.06 -8.08 16.69
CA ASN A 87 -9.31 -6.86 17.47
C ASN A 87 -9.93 -5.73 16.65
N ASP A 88 -10.35 -5.99 15.41
CA ASP A 88 -10.82 -4.98 14.45
C ASP A 88 -11.91 -4.04 15.01
N TYR A 89 -12.97 -4.57 15.62
CA TYR A 89 -14.03 -3.76 16.21
C TYR A 89 -13.56 -2.95 17.42
N LYS A 90 -12.66 -3.52 18.24
CA LYS A 90 -12.06 -2.79 19.37
C LYS A 90 -11.20 -1.64 18.87
N ILE A 91 -10.49 -1.84 17.77
CA ILE A 91 -9.72 -0.77 17.12
C ILE A 91 -10.65 0.31 16.62
N LEU A 92 -11.75 -0.04 15.94
CA LEU A 92 -12.71 0.91 15.39
C LEU A 92 -13.45 1.73 16.46
N SER A 93 -13.67 1.15 17.65
CA SER A 93 -14.33 1.81 18.77
C SER A 93 -13.37 2.54 19.71
N SER A 94 -12.06 2.52 19.45
CA SER A 94 -11.09 3.18 20.33
C SER A 94 -11.17 4.71 20.19
N GLU A 95 -10.67 5.42 21.19
CA GLU A 95 -10.43 6.87 21.06
C GLU A 95 -9.00 7.17 20.57
N ASN A 96 -8.17 6.13 20.42
CA ASN A 96 -6.78 6.28 20.02
C ASN A 96 -6.69 6.54 18.51
N ARG A 97 -6.48 7.81 18.17
CA ARG A 97 -6.32 8.26 16.78
C ARG A 97 -5.23 7.51 16.03
N ALA A 98 -4.10 7.22 16.67
CA ALA A 98 -2.99 6.50 16.03
C ALA A 98 -3.40 5.06 15.66
N ALA A 99 -4.11 4.37 16.57
CA ALA A 99 -4.66 3.04 16.30
C ALA A 99 -5.59 3.06 15.09
N HIS A 100 -6.46 4.06 14.97
CA HIS A 100 -7.39 4.21 13.84
C HIS A 100 -6.67 4.45 12.52
N VAL A 101 -5.66 5.33 12.52
CA VAL A 101 -4.89 5.63 11.30
C VAL A 101 -4.10 4.38 10.87
N ALA A 102 -3.50 3.66 11.81
CA ALA A 102 -2.75 2.42 11.53
C ALA A 102 -3.67 1.34 10.95
N PHE A 103 -4.86 1.15 11.52
CA PHE A 103 -5.82 0.19 10.99
C PHE A 103 -6.41 0.60 9.65
N ARG A 104 -6.62 1.91 9.42
CA ARG A 104 -6.99 2.41 8.10
C ARG A 104 -5.89 2.18 7.07
N ALA A 105 -4.62 2.37 7.44
CA ALA A 105 -3.48 2.06 6.58
C ALA A 105 -3.45 0.56 6.24
N CYS A 106 -3.62 -0.33 7.22
CA CYS A 106 -3.75 -1.77 7.01
C CYS A 106 -4.83 -2.14 5.98
N ARG A 107 -6.05 -1.60 6.14
CA ARG A 107 -7.15 -1.81 5.18
C ARG A 107 -6.80 -1.28 3.80
N LYS A 108 -6.15 -0.12 3.72
CA LYS A 108 -5.72 0.46 2.44
C LYS A 108 -4.65 -0.40 1.77
N THR A 109 -3.72 -1.00 2.52
CA THR A 109 -2.77 -1.96 1.99
C THR A 109 -3.46 -3.15 1.31
N ILE A 110 -4.60 -3.62 1.84
CA ILE A 110 -5.38 -4.69 1.18
C ILE A 110 -5.99 -4.21 -0.14
N GLU A 111 -6.50 -2.98 -0.21
CA GLU A 111 -6.99 -2.41 -1.48
C GLU A 111 -5.85 -2.32 -2.51
N VAL A 112 -4.65 -1.88 -2.09
CA VAL A 112 -3.46 -1.87 -2.95
C VAL A 112 -3.14 -3.27 -3.44
N MET A 113 -3.12 -4.27 -2.56
CA MET A 113 -2.89 -5.67 -2.94
C MET A 113 -3.94 -6.18 -3.94
N TYR A 114 -5.21 -5.83 -3.75
CA TYR A 114 -6.28 -6.22 -4.66
C TYR A 114 -6.01 -5.70 -6.08
N TYR A 115 -5.75 -4.40 -6.22
CA TYR A 115 -5.47 -3.80 -7.52
C TYR A 115 -4.13 -4.26 -8.10
N TYR A 116 -3.10 -4.44 -7.26
CA TYR A 116 -1.82 -5.03 -7.68
C TYR A 116 -2.04 -6.39 -8.32
N ARG A 117 -2.82 -7.27 -7.66
CA ARG A 117 -3.12 -8.60 -8.19
C ARG A 117 -3.96 -8.54 -9.45
N LEU A 118 -4.95 -7.66 -9.51
CA LEU A 118 -5.78 -7.47 -10.70
C LEU A 118 -4.94 -7.04 -11.90
N VAL A 119 -4.07 -6.05 -11.73
CA VAL A 119 -3.19 -5.52 -12.78
C VAL A 119 -2.10 -6.53 -13.17
N SER A 120 -1.58 -7.33 -12.23
CA SER A 120 -0.57 -8.37 -12.52
C SER A 120 -1.00 -9.41 -13.56
N ARG A 121 -2.31 -9.54 -13.80
CA ARG A 121 -2.89 -10.48 -14.77
C ARG A 121 -3.10 -9.87 -16.15
N LYS A 122 -2.94 -8.55 -16.29
CA LYS A 122 -3.13 -7.85 -17.56
C LYS A 122 -1.86 -7.95 -18.41
N GLU A 123 -2.07 -8.21 -19.71
CA GLU A 123 -0.99 -8.14 -20.70
C GLU A 123 -0.38 -6.73 -20.73
N GLY A 124 0.94 -6.65 -20.92
CA GLY A 124 1.69 -5.38 -20.84
C GLY A 124 2.08 -4.95 -19.42
N PHE A 125 1.43 -5.47 -18.37
CA PHE A 125 1.72 -5.10 -16.97
C PHE A 125 2.37 -6.23 -16.15
N SER A 126 2.12 -7.49 -16.50
CA SER A 126 2.51 -8.66 -15.69
C SER A 126 4.00 -8.70 -15.29
N GLY A 127 4.91 -8.25 -16.15
CA GLY A 127 6.35 -8.21 -15.87
C GLY A 127 6.76 -7.19 -14.80
N ARG A 128 5.92 -6.18 -14.52
CA ARG A 128 6.14 -5.14 -13.51
C ARG A 128 5.41 -5.42 -12.19
N PHE A 129 4.49 -6.37 -12.19
CA PHE A 129 3.66 -6.70 -11.04
C PHE A 129 3.93 -8.14 -10.59
N ASN A 130 5.04 -8.34 -9.87
CA ASN A 130 5.54 -9.65 -9.49
C ASN A 130 5.22 -10.04 -8.03
N ALA A 131 5.36 -11.33 -7.71
CA ALA A 131 5.03 -11.88 -6.40
C ALA A 131 5.99 -11.43 -5.28
N GLU A 132 7.25 -11.13 -5.63
CA GLU A 132 8.26 -10.67 -4.67
C GLU A 132 7.87 -9.30 -4.12
N ASN A 133 7.56 -8.34 -4.98
CA ASN A 133 7.10 -7.01 -4.58
C ASN A 133 5.72 -7.06 -3.89
N PHE A 134 4.84 -7.98 -4.31
CA PHE A 134 3.56 -8.21 -3.62
C PHE A 134 3.76 -8.62 -2.15
N ARG A 135 4.84 -9.35 -1.83
CA ARG A 135 5.15 -9.77 -0.46
C ARG A 135 5.40 -8.59 0.48
N ALA A 136 5.95 -7.48 -0.01
CA ALA A 136 6.14 -6.29 0.80
C ALA A 136 4.80 -5.77 1.36
N PHE A 137 3.74 -5.74 0.55
CA PHE A 137 2.41 -5.32 1.00
C PHE A 137 1.77 -6.31 1.98
N LEU A 138 2.03 -7.61 1.84
CA LEU A 138 1.61 -8.60 2.84
C LEU A 138 2.24 -8.31 4.21
N LEU A 139 3.53 -8.00 4.24
CA LEU A 139 4.24 -7.64 5.48
C LEU A 139 3.69 -6.33 6.05
N MET A 140 3.54 -5.28 5.23
CA MET A 140 2.98 -4.00 5.66
C MET A 140 1.59 -4.16 6.30
N ARG A 141 0.71 -4.97 5.70
CA ARG A 141 -0.62 -5.28 6.26
C ARG A 141 -0.49 -5.84 7.67
N ASP A 142 0.33 -6.86 7.86
CA ASP A 142 0.47 -7.56 9.14
C ASP A 142 1.13 -6.66 10.21
N ILE A 143 2.11 -5.85 9.81
CA ILE A 143 2.78 -4.86 10.67
C ILE A 143 1.81 -3.77 11.12
N LEU A 144 1.07 -3.18 10.18
CA LEU A 144 0.13 -2.09 10.47
C LEU A 144 -1.04 -2.59 11.34
N TYR A 145 -1.50 -3.83 11.11
CA TYR A 145 -2.50 -4.45 11.96
C TYR A 145 -1.98 -4.67 13.39
N LYS A 146 -0.80 -5.28 13.54
CA LYS A 146 -0.16 -5.47 14.86
C LYS A 146 0.00 -4.13 15.58
N ARG A 147 0.49 -3.12 14.87
CA ARG A 147 0.70 -1.80 15.45
C ARG A 147 -0.61 -1.16 15.92
N SER A 148 -1.68 -1.27 15.13
CA SER A 148 -3.00 -0.80 15.53
C SER A 148 -3.52 -1.50 16.79
N SER A 149 -3.24 -2.79 16.95
CA SER A 149 -3.59 -3.56 18.16
C SER A 149 -2.74 -3.18 19.38
N ASP A 150 -1.44 -2.91 19.19
CA ASP A 150 -0.56 -2.48 20.28
C ASP A 150 -0.94 -1.10 20.82
N LEU A 151 -1.38 -0.20 19.93
CA LEU A 151 -1.84 1.14 20.29
C LEU A 151 -3.17 1.14 21.05
N LEU A 152 -3.89 0.02 21.14
CA LEU A 152 -5.05 -0.10 22.03
C LEU A 152 -4.68 -0.36 23.49
N LYS A 153 -3.49 -0.92 23.72
CA LYS A 153 -3.06 -1.36 25.06
C LYS A 153 -2.38 -0.25 25.86
N ASN A 154 -2.07 0.87 25.20
CA ASN A 154 -1.43 2.07 25.74
C ASN A 154 -2.43 3.22 25.78
#